data_AF-A0A8X6MNN8-F1
#
_entry.id   AF-A0A8X6MNN8-F1
#
_cell.length_a   1.000
_cell.length_b   1.000
_cell.length_c   1.000
_cell.angle_alpha   90.00
_cell.angle_beta   90.00
_cell.angle_gamma   90.00
#
_symmetry.space_group_name_H-M   'P 1'
#
loop_
_entity.id
_entity.type
_entity.pdbx_description
1 polymer ?
#
loop_
_entity_poly.entity_id
_entity_poly.type
_entity_poly.pdbx_seq_one_letter_code
_entity_poly.pdbx_strand_id
1 'polypeptide(L)'
;GVDFWIPESYRDNYDESNYKKMLDEIGFKIILCKVETKEDIFPSDQAFKDMFYSVCPLVKHLPENLKEDFKNDLFENILKHYGRSKDGLPIHRRRTVEIFVRKEN
;
A
#
# COMPACT_ATOMS: atom_id res chain seq x y z
N GLY A 1 -22.65 -5.63 -0.13
CA GLY A 1 -21.41 -6.41 -0.23
C GLY A 1 -20.24 -5.46 -0.21
N VAL A 2 -19.14 -5.86 0.44
CA VAL A 2 -17.85 -5.13 0.43
C VAL A 2 -17.16 -5.20 -0.95
N ASP A 3 -17.78 -5.86 -1.92
CA ASP A 3 -17.25 -6.16 -3.26
C ASP A 3 -17.04 -4.94 -4.17
N PHE A 4 -17.42 -3.73 -3.74
CA PHE A 4 -17.35 -2.52 -4.57
C PHE A 4 -16.42 -1.42 -4.03
N TRP A 5 -15.64 -1.69 -2.98
CA TRP A 5 -14.79 -0.66 -2.35
C TRP A 5 -13.32 -0.77 -2.74
N ILE A 6 -13.04 -1.07 -4.02
CA ILE A 6 -11.70 -0.84 -4.59
C ILE A 6 -11.57 0.66 -4.84
N PRO A 7 -10.62 1.36 -4.19
CA PRO A 7 -10.38 2.77 -4.48
C PRO A 7 -10.14 2.97 -5.98
N GLU A 8 -10.69 4.03 -6.57
CA GLU A 8 -10.53 4.35 -7.99
C GLU A 8 -9.04 4.35 -8.41
N SER A 9 -8.16 4.82 -7.52
CA SER A 9 -6.72 4.79 -7.74
C SER A 9 -6.13 3.41 -8.00
N TYR A 10 -6.70 2.36 -7.39
CA TYR A 10 -6.32 0.97 -7.64
C TYR A 10 -6.97 0.41 -8.91
N ARG A 11 -8.17 0.85 -9.26
CA ARG A 11 -8.87 0.42 -10.47
C ARG A 11 -8.21 0.98 -11.74
N ASP A 12 -7.86 2.26 -11.68
CA ASP A 12 -7.43 3.05 -12.84
C ASP A 12 -5.91 3.24 -12.89
N ASN A 13 -5.17 2.51 -12.05
CA ASN A 13 -3.71 2.52 -11.96
C ASN A 13 -3.14 3.94 -11.87
N TYR A 14 -3.67 4.73 -10.93
CA TYR A 14 -3.24 6.12 -10.77
C TYR A 14 -1.73 6.20 -10.54
N ASP A 15 -1.09 7.11 -11.26
CA ASP A 15 0.30 7.47 -11.07
C ASP A 15 0.42 8.92 -10.58
N GLU A 16 1.64 9.44 -10.53
CA GLU A 16 1.90 10.81 -10.10
C GLU A 16 1.17 11.87 -10.95
N SER A 17 0.85 11.58 -12.21
CA SER A 17 0.14 12.51 -13.09
C SER A 17 -1.29 12.75 -12.62
N ASN A 18 -1.99 11.71 -12.15
CA ASN A 18 -3.33 11.83 -11.58
C ASN A 18 -3.33 12.76 -10.36
N TYR A 19 -2.38 12.54 -9.44
CA TYR A 19 -2.26 13.35 -8.22
C TYR A 19 -1.85 14.80 -8.53
N LYS A 20 -0.92 15.00 -9.47
CA LYS A 20 -0.52 16.34 -9.91
C LYS A 20 -1.69 17.11 -10.53
N LYS A 21 -2.45 16.47 -11.42
CA LYS A 21 -3.63 17.07 -12.05
C LYS A 21 -4.67 17.48 -11.00
N MET A 22 -4.99 16.59 -10.06
CA MET A 22 -5.92 16.91 -8.98
C MET A 22 -5.44 18.12 -8.15
N LEU A 23 -4.16 18.19 -7.81
CA LEU A 23 -3.60 19.31 -7.05
C LEU A 23 -3.65 20.63 -7.84
N ASP A 24 -3.36 20.59 -9.14
CA ASP A 24 -3.45 21.73 -10.04
C ASP A 24 -4.90 22.26 -10.16
N GLU A 25 -5.88 21.35 -10.34
CA GLU A 25 -7.31 21.70 -10.40
C GLU A 25 -7.84 22.32 -9.10
N ILE A 26 -7.26 21.96 -7.95
CA ILE A 26 -7.58 22.58 -6.65
C ILE A 26 -6.93 23.98 -6.51
N GLY A 27 -5.93 24.32 -7.33
CA GLY A 27 -5.21 25.59 -7.29
C GLY A 27 -3.89 25.54 -6.52
N PHE A 28 -3.32 24.36 -6.32
CA PHE A 28 -1.98 24.22 -5.76
C PHE A 28 -0.92 24.26 -6.85
N LYS A 29 0.11 25.08 -6.65
CA LYS A 29 1.32 25.03 -7.46
C LYS A 29 2.22 23.89 -7.00
N ILE A 30 2.54 22.98 -7.92
CA ILE A 30 3.51 21.92 -7.68
C ILE A 30 4.93 22.47 -7.75
N ILE A 31 5.69 22.30 -6.67
CA ILE A 31 7.11 22.69 -6.58
C ILE A 31 7.99 21.53 -7.02
N LEU A 32 7.70 20.34 -6.49
CA LEU A 32 8.49 19.13 -6.72
C LEU A 32 7.58 17.92 -6.68
N CYS A 33 7.82 16.95 -7.54
CA CYS A 33 7.23 15.63 -7.48
C CYS A 33 8.36 14.60 -7.54
N LYS A 34 8.37 13.68 -6.58
CA LYS A 34 9.38 12.65 -6.44
C LYS A 34 8.67 11.30 -6.37
N VAL A 35 9.11 10.38 -7.23
CA VAL A 35 8.62 9.00 -7.24
C VAL A 35 9.76 8.08 -6.87
N GLU A 36 9.56 7.24 -5.86
CA GLU A 36 10.56 6.28 -5.41
C GLU A 36 9.95 4.89 -5.27
N THR A 37 10.68 3.87 -5.69
CA THR A 37 10.40 2.50 -5.29
C THR A 37 11.29 2.15 -4.11
N LYS A 38 10.69 1.72 -3.00
CA LYS A 38 11.38 1.30 -1.78
C LYS A 38 11.12 -0.17 -1.53
N GLU A 39 12.16 -0.87 -1.09
CA GLU A 39 12.09 -2.24 -0.60
C GLU A 39 12.39 -2.22 0.90
N ASP A 40 11.43 -2.66 1.70
CA ASP A 40 11.56 -2.78 3.15
C ASP A 40 11.67 -4.28 3.49
N ILE A 41 12.83 -4.72 4.01
CA ILE A 41 13.05 -6.10 4.46
C ILE A 41 12.57 -6.23 5.90
N PHE A 42 11.62 -7.12 6.14
CA PHE A 42 11.06 -7.33 7.47
C PHE A 42 11.93 -8.30 8.29
N PRO A 43 12.03 -8.10 9.61
CA PRO A 43 12.91 -8.90 10.46
C PRO A 43 12.42 -10.35 10.65
N SER A 44 11.14 -10.64 10.36
CA SER A 44 10.56 -11.98 10.42
C SER A 44 9.23 -12.04 9.66
N ASP A 45 8.79 -13.28 9.35
CA ASP A 45 7.46 -13.56 8.82
C ASP A 45 6.36 -13.04 9.75
N GLN A 46 6.55 -13.16 11.07
CA GLN A 46 5.58 -12.66 12.05
C GLN A 46 5.44 -11.14 12.02
N ALA A 47 6.55 -10.41 11.95
CA ALA A 47 6.52 -8.95 11.88
C ALA A 47 5.81 -8.46 10.60
N PHE A 48 6.01 -9.16 9.48
CA PHE A 48 5.32 -8.88 8.23
C PHE A 48 3.82 -9.15 8.34
N LYS A 49 3.44 -10.32 8.87
CA LYS A 49 2.04 -10.69 9.11
C LYS A 49 1.34 -9.67 10.00
N ASP A 50 1.96 -9.27 11.12
CA ASP A 50 1.38 -8.31 12.06
C ASP A 50 1.18 -6.94 11.42
N MET A 51 2.15 -6.45 10.63
CA MET A 51 2.05 -5.16 9.94
C MET A 51 0.86 -5.16 8.98
N PHE A 52 0.81 -6.10 8.03
CA PHE A 52 -0.25 -6.13 7.02
C PHE A 52 -1.62 -6.41 7.63
N TYR A 53 -1.68 -7.27 8.65
CA TYR A 53 -2.91 -7.53 9.38
C TYR A 53 -3.42 -6.28 10.12
N SER A 54 -2.52 -5.47 10.70
CA SER A 54 -2.90 -4.25 11.43
C SER A 54 -3.49 -3.15 10.54
N VAL A 55 -3.09 -3.10 9.26
CA VAL A 55 -3.56 -2.09 8.29
C VAL A 55 -4.69 -2.61 7.40
N CYS A 56 -5.03 -3.91 7.47
CA CYS A 56 -6.06 -4.50 6.63
C CYS A 56 -7.46 -4.13 7.15
N PRO A 57 -8.26 -3.35 6.41
CA PRO A 57 -9.57 -2.91 6.88
C PRO A 57 -10.59 -4.05 6.98
N LEU A 58 -10.35 -5.19 6.32
CA LEU A 58 -11.24 -6.35 6.31
C LEU A 58 -11.19 -7.13 7.64
N VAL A 59 -10.07 -7.06 8.36
CA VAL A 59 -9.84 -7.83 9.60
C VAL A 59 -10.93 -7.63 10.64
N LYS A 60 -11.44 -6.40 10.78
CA LYS A 60 -12.50 -6.06 11.75
C LYS A 60 -13.85 -6.73 11.43
N HIS A 61 -14.02 -7.25 10.21
CA HIS A 61 -15.24 -7.89 9.75
C HIS A 61 -15.14 -9.42 9.72
N LEU A 62 -13.97 -9.99 10.06
CA LEU A 62 -13.78 -11.43 10.07
C LEU A 62 -14.29 -12.05 11.38
N PRO A 63 -15.02 -13.19 11.30
CA PRO A 63 -15.26 -14.05 12.46
C PRO A 63 -13.94 -14.40 13.17
N GLU A 64 -13.96 -14.44 14.51
CA GLU A 64 -12.74 -14.65 15.30
C GLU A 64 -12.01 -15.94 14.93
N ASN A 65 -12.76 -17.00 14.62
CA ASN A 65 -12.22 -18.30 14.24
C ASN A 65 -11.54 -18.33 12.86
N LEU A 66 -11.70 -17.29 12.03
CA LEU A 66 -11.10 -17.20 10.69
C LEU A 66 -9.93 -16.22 10.62
N LYS A 67 -9.67 -15.47 11.69
CA LYS A 67 -8.67 -14.40 11.69
C LYS A 67 -7.25 -14.89 11.46
N GLU A 68 -6.87 -15.99 12.09
CA GLU A 68 -5.52 -16.55 11.96
C GLU A 68 -5.31 -17.17 10.58
N ASP A 69 -6.31 -17.92 10.07
CA ASP A 69 -6.27 -18.47 8.71
C ASP A 69 -6.14 -17.35 7.68
N PHE A 70 -6.97 -16.30 7.80
CA PHE A 70 -6.88 -15.12 6.93
C PHE A 70 -5.52 -14.44 6.99
N LYS A 71 -4.93 -14.31 8.18
CA LYS A 71 -3.60 -13.70 8.36
C LYS A 71 -2.52 -14.50 7.64
N ASN A 72 -2.58 -15.83 7.70
CA ASN A 72 -1.66 -16.72 7.00
C ASN A 72 -1.86 -16.69 5.48
N ASP A 73 -3.11 -16.74 5.03
CA ASP A 73 -3.44 -16.67 3.60
C ASP A 73 -3.04 -15.32 2.98
N LEU A 74 -3.28 -14.22 3.72
CA LEU A 74 -2.89 -12.88 3.31
C LEU A 74 -1.36 -12.79 3.13
N PHE A 75 -0.61 -13.34 4.08
CA PHE A 75 0.85 -13.38 4.01
C PHE A 75 1.37 -14.14 2.79
N GLU A 76 0.89 -15.38 2.59
CA GLU A 76 1.29 -16.20 1.44
C GLU A 76 0.92 -15.53 0.12
N ASN A 77 -0.24 -14.87 0.06
CA ASN A 77 -0.65 -14.18 -1.14
C ASN A 77 0.23 -12.94 -1.43
N ILE A 78 0.53 -12.13 -0.41
CA ILE A 78 1.39 -10.96 -0.58
C ILE A 78 2.81 -11.37 -0.98
N LEU A 79 3.34 -12.44 -0.39
CA LEU A 79 4.68 -12.93 -0.70
C LEU A 79 4.86 -13.34 -2.17
N LYS A 80 3.82 -13.80 -2.86
CA LYS A 80 3.87 -14.10 -4.29
C LYS A 80 4.20 -12.87 -5.14
N HIS A 81 3.87 -11.67 -4.65
CA HIS A 81 4.11 -10.41 -5.36
C HIS A 81 5.46 -9.77 -5.02
N TYR A 82 5.88 -9.82 -3.75
CA TYR A 82 7.10 -9.13 -3.31
C TYR A 82 8.32 -10.04 -3.17
N GLY A 83 8.11 -11.32 -2.87
CA GLY A 83 9.16 -12.31 -2.71
C GLY A 83 9.90 -12.21 -1.36
N ARG A 84 11.06 -12.86 -1.33
CA ARG A 84 11.96 -12.93 -0.16
C ARG A 84 13.34 -12.41 -0.52
N SER A 85 14.07 -11.92 0.48
CA SER A 85 15.47 -11.52 0.36
C SER A 85 16.38 -12.74 0.18
N LYS A 86 17.68 -12.49 -0.05
CA LYS A 86 18.70 -13.55 -0.13
C LYS A 86 18.79 -14.38 1.15
N ASP A 87 18.46 -13.76 2.29
CA ASP A 87 18.46 -14.40 3.61
C ASP A 87 17.11 -15.07 3.94
N GLY A 88 16.19 -15.12 2.97
CA GLY A 88 14.87 -15.71 3.14
C GLY A 88 13.87 -14.83 3.88
N LEU A 89 14.21 -13.57 4.18
CA LEU A 89 13.32 -12.65 4.91
C LEU A 89 12.26 -12.03 3.97
N PRO A 90 11.04 -11.77 4.45
CA PRO A 90 9.97 -11.24 3.62
C PRO A 90 10.26 -9.78 3.21
N ILE A 91 10.06 -9.48 1.92
CA ILE A 91 10.23 -8.14 1.34
C ILE A 91 8.87 -7.49 1.19
N HIS A 92 8.76 -6.20 1.53
CA HIS A 92 7.66 -5.34 1.11
C HIS A 92 8.17 -4.35 0.07
N ARG A 93 7.55 -4.33 -1.11
CA ARG A 93 7.86 -3.35 -2.17
C ARG A 93 6.76 -2.30 -2.25
N ARG A 94 7.14 -1.03 -2.15
CA ARG A 94 6.19 0.09 -2.30
C ARG A 94 6.70 1.14 -3.26
N ARG A 95 5.79 1.64 -4.10
CA ARG A 95 5.98 2.85 -4.89
C ARG A 95 5.44 4.03 -4.06
N THR A 96 6.28 5.00 -3.75
CA THR A 96 5.90 6.21 -3.04
C THR A 96 5.90 7.38 -4.01
N VAL A 97 4.83 8.18 -3.98
CA VAL A 97 4.74 9.46 -4.69
C VAL A 97 4.72 10.57 -3.64
N GLU A 98 5.76 11.40 -3.62
CA GLU A 98 5.87 12.57 -2.74
C GLU A 98 5.71 13.83 -3.58
N ILE A 99 4.71 14.67 -3.28
CA ILE A 99 4.45 15.91 -4.00
C ILE A 99 4.54 17.09 -3.02
N PHE A 100 5.45 18.02 -3.29
CA PHE A 100 5.59 19.27 -2.58
C PHE A 100 4.80 20.34 -3.33
N VAL A 101 3.87 20.97 -2.62
CA VAL A 101 2.98 21.99 -3.19
C VAL A 101 3.00 23.27 -2.38
N ARG A 102 2.60 24.36 -3.04
CA ARG A 102 2.32 25.66 -2.42
C ARG A 102 0.94 26.12 -2.85
N LYS A 103 0.14 26.59 -1.90
CA LYS A 103 -1.11 27.29 -2.20
C LYS A 103 -0.77 28.67 -2.73
N GLU A 104 -1.28 29.03 -3.90
CA GLU A 104 -1.25 30.43 -4.35
C GLU A 104 -2.51 31.13 -3.83
N ASN A 105 -2.36 32.35 -3.32
CA ASN A 105 -3.43 33.11 -2.66
C ASN A 105 -4.52 33.53 -3.64
#